data_AF-A0A559KUD8-F1
#
_entry.id   AF-A0A559KUD8-F1
#
_cell.length_a   1.000
_cell.length_b   1.000
_cell.length_c   1.000
_cell.angle_alpha   90.00
_cell.angle_beta   90.00
_cell.angle_gamma   90.00
#
_symmetry.space_group_name_H-M   'P 1'
#
loop_
_entity.id
_entity.type
_entity.pdbx_description
1 polymer ?
#
loop_
_entity_poly.entity_id
_entity_poly.type
_entity_poly.pdbx_seq_one_letter_code
_entity_poly.pdbx_strand_id
1 'polypeptide(L)'
;MASVGPEAQCLITLVGKSWEKLGNKGWSWNDLLPCFKKSEKFTFNVEPHNAQELHIRPQSAAHGYNGSVHVSYPQTASVLEGFAQLGLPVIGDVNNGTAAGAMILPSSMQPDNQTRFDAREAHFNSASRRYNLHIATNQAVTQLVLDSNSAHNSSRRVMGVEFAPRNKSKARSISCTREVIVSAGAIFTPTLLQVSGIGPSDVLKSLDILVKIDLPGVGCNLQDHPMVYANYYYRNESYFRSNEIADGVYDEAAEEYIRNRTGPWTAPSHKHDCIPESSICNR
;
A
#
# COMPACT_ATOMS: atom_id res chain seq x y z
N MET A 1 6.88 -14.37 -15.08
CA MET A 1 6.94 -13.18 -14.22
C MET A 1 5.52 -12.64 -14.16
N ALA A 2 4.86 -12.72 -13.00
CA ALA A 2 3.62 -11.97 -12.83
C ALA A 2 4.02 -10.52 -12.59
N SER A 3 3.70 -9.63 -13.52
CA SER A 3 3.82 -8.20 -13.28
C SER A 3 2.82 -7.85 -12.20
N VAL A 4 3.30 -7.44 -11.02
CA VAL A 4 2.48 -6.71 -10.06
C VAL A 4 2.05 -5.44 -10.81
N GLY A 5 0.75 -5.29 -11.05
CA GLY A 5 0.21 -4.09 -11.69
C GLY A 5 0.57 -2.84 -10.86
N PRO A 6 0.52 -1.64 -11.44
CA PRO A 6 0.81 -0.42 -10.70
C PRO A 6 -0.20 -0.24 -9.57
N GLU A 7 0.24 -0.44 -8.33
CA GLU A 7 -0.52 -0.03 -7.14
C GLU A 7 -0.53 1.50 -7.06
N ALA A 8 -1.72 2.07 -6.84
CA ALA A 8 -1.92 3.48 -6.53
C ALA A 8 -1.10 3.87 -5.29
N GLN A 9 -0.43 5.02 -5.32
CA GLN A 9 0.47 5.47 -4.25
C GLN A 9 -0.21 6.37 -3.21
N CYS A 10 -1.55 6.48 -3.25
CA CYS A 10 -2.32 7.32 -2.34
C CYS A 10 -2.06 6.96 -0.88
N LEU A 11 -1.64 7.93 -0.08
CA LEU A 11 -1.63 7.80 1.36
C LEU A 11 -2.91 8.38 1.95
N ILE A 12 -3.74 7.50 2.50
CA ILE A 12 -4.93 7.87 3.27
C ILE A 12 -4.83 7.19 4.63
N THR A 13 -4.88 7.98 5.70
CA THR A 13 -5.03 7.42 7.04
C THR A 13 -6.50 7.08 7.27
N LEU A 14 -6.79 5.78 7.49
CA LEU A 14 -8.14 5.33 7.76
C LEU A 14 -8.65 5.87 9.10
N VAL A 15 -9.78 6.56 9.05
CA VAL A 15 -10.48 7.06 10.23
C VAL A 15 -11.31 5.94 10.85
N GLY A 16 -10.61 5.00 11.48
CA GLY A 16 -11.24 3.85 12.12
C GLY A 16 -11.77 4.20 13.50
N LYS A 17 -12.97 4.80 13.62
CA LYS A 17 -13.73 4.80 14.90
C LYS A 17 -14.24 3.39 15.30
N SER A 18 -13.71 2.32 14.68
CA SER A 18 -14.35 1.02 14.59
C SER A 18 -13.57 -0.11 15.30
N TRP A 19 -12.23 -0.15 15.24
CA TRP A 19 -11.47 -1.33 15.72
C TRP A 19 -11.57 -1.57 17.23
N GLU A 20 -11.49 -0.52 18.04
CA GLU A 20 -11.68 -0.63 19.49
C GLU A 20 -13.11 -1.05 19.85
N LYS A 21 -14.11 -0.56 19.11
CA LYS A 21 -15.53 -0.98 19.29
C LYS A 21 -15.77 -2.44 18.94
N LEU A 22 -14.95 -3.00 18.06
CA LEU A 22 -14.92 -4.43 17.75
C LEU A 22 -14.16 -5.27 18.80
N GLY A 23 -13.76 -4.66 19.92
CA GLY A 23 -13.11 -5.34 21.05
C GLY A 23 -11.58 -5.27 21.05
N ASN A 24 -10.96 -4.56 20.08
CA ASN A 24 -9.51 -4.45 19.98
C ASN A 24 -8.99 -3.26 20.80
N LYS A 25 -8.85 -3.45 22.12
CA LYS A 25 -8.29 -2.42 23.02
C LYS A 25 -6.90 -1.98 22.55
N GLY A 26 -6.63 -0.68 22.57
CA GLY A 26 -5.36 -0.11 22.09
C GLY A 26 -5.28 0.09 20.57
N TRP A 27 -6.40 -0.09 19.85
CA TRP A 27 -6.51 0.16 18.40
C TRP A 27 -7.44 1.34 18.10
N SER A 28 -7.58 2.29 19.04
CA SER A 28 -8.28 3.55 18.76
C SER A 28 -7.45 4.44 17.85
N TRP A 29 -8.07 5.49 17.29
CA TRP A 29 -7.35 6.52 16.54
C TRP A 29 -6.19 7.11 17.34
N ASN A 30 -6.42 7.41 18.62
CA ASN A 30 -5.41 8.03 19.49
C ASN A 30 -4.24 7.08 19.78
N ASP A 31 -4.49 5.77 19.83
CA ASP A 31 -3.44 4.77 20.04
C ASP A 31 -2.61 4.53 18.77
N LEU A 32 -3.24 4.63 17.60
CA LEU A 32 -2.60 4.34 16.31
C LEU A 32 -1.92 5.56 15.68
N LEU A 33 -2.38 6.78 15.96
CA LEU A 33 -1.78 8.01 15.43
C LEU A 33 -0.26 8.10 15.70
N PRO A 34 0.27 7.77 16.90
CA PRO A 34 1.71 7.69 17.12
C PRO A 34 2.43 6.70 16.18
N CYS A 35 1.80 5.58 15.83
CA CYS A 35 2.36 4.60 14.90
C CYS A 35 2.39 5.14 13.46
N PHE A 36 1.33 5.82 13.02
CA PHE A 36 1.30 6.48 11.71
C PHE A 36 2.42 7.53 11.59
N LYS A 37 2.54 8.41 12.60
CA LYS A 37 3.60 9.42 12.66
C LYS A 37 5.01 8.83 12.78
N LYS A 38 5.15 7.65 13.38
CA LYS A 38 6.44 6.96 13.47
C LYS A 38 6.88 6.36 12.13
N SER A 39 5.93 5.94 11.30
CA SER A 39 6.22 5.39 9.97
C SER A 39 6.56 6.49 8.96
N GLU A 40 5.84 7.61 9.04
CA GLU A 40 5.88 8.69 8.07
C GLU A 40 7.07 9.66 8.26
N LYS A 41 7.66 10.04 7.12
CA LYS A 41 8.53 11.18 6.94
C LYS A 41 7.92 12.10 5.88
N PHE A 42 7.06 12.97 6.35
CA PHE A 42 6.34 13.93 5.54
C PHE A 42 7.24 15.09 5.14
N THR A 43 7.29 15.35 3.84
CA THR A 43 7.94 16.53 3.27
C THR A 43 6.91 17.35 2.51
N PHE A 44 6.70 18.58 2.96
CA PHE A 44 5.90 19.54 2.20
C PHE A 44 6.73 20.11 1.04
N ASN A 45 6.46 19.63 -0.17
CA ASN A 45 7.23 19.92 -1.39
C ASN A 45 6.42 20.72 -2.43
N VAL A 46 5.40 21.45 -2.00
CA VAL A 46 4.53 22.24 -2.89
C VAL A 46 4.83 23.73 -2.72
N GLU A 47 5.06 24.42 -3.83
CA GLU A 47 5.26 25.87 -3.82
C GLU A 47 4.02 26.60 -3.26
N PRO A 48 4.18 27.72 -2.52
CA PRO A 48 3.07 28.39 -1.85
C PRO A 48 1.90 28.78 -2.76
N HIS A 49 2.17 29.19 -4.00
CA HIS A 49 1.14 29.54 -4.98
C HIS A 49 0.29 28.31 -5.34
N ASN A 50 0.93 27.20 -5.69
CA ASN A 50 0.26 25.95 -6.04
C ASN A 50 -0.48 25.35 -4.84
N ALA A 51 0.07 25.47 -3.63
CA ALA A 51 -0.60 25.00 -2.43
C ALA A 51 -1.92 25.75 -2.17
N GLN A 52 -1.97 27.06 -2.49
CA GLN A 52 -3.18 27.85 -2.39
C GLN A 52 -4.23 27.42 -3.43
N GLU A 53 -3.82 27.25 -4.70
CA GLU A 53 -4.69 26.85 -5.81
C GLU A 53 -5.25 25.44 -5.64
N LEU A 54 -4.39 24.50 -5.23
CA LEU A 54 -4.75 23.10 -5.00
C LEU A 54 -5.39 22.85 -3.63
N HIS A 55 -5.63 23.91 -2.85
CA HIS A 55 -6.17 23.86 -1.49
C HIS A 55 -5.38 22.97 -0.50
N ILE A 56 -4.08 22.76 -0.72
CA ILE A 56 -3.24 21.90 0.10
C ILE A 56 -2.84 22.62 1.39
N ARG A 57 -3.27 22.10 2.54
CA ARG A 57 -3.04 22.69 3.88
C ARG A 57 -2.82 21.59 4.93
N PRO A 58 -1.70 20.86 4.90
CA PRO A 58 -1.41 19.78 5.83
C PRO A 58 -1.36 20.28 7.28
N GLN A 59 -1.93 19.51 8.20
CA GLN A 59 -1.92 19.80 9.62
C GLN A 59 -0.74 19.08 10.27
N SER A 60 0.27 19.85 10.72
CA SER A 60 1.50 19.27 11.29
C SER A 60 1.27 18.27 12.43
N ALA A 61 0.18 18.43 13.19
CA ALA A 61 -0.19 17.51 14.26
C ALA A 61 -0.50 16.07 13.76
N ALA A 62 -0.99 15.94 12.54
CA ALA A 62 -1.38 14.69 11.89
C ALA A 62 -0.20 13.91 11.29
N HIS A 63 0.94 14.56 11.07
CA HIS A 63 2.04 14.00 10.29
C HIS A 63 3.28 13.61 11.10
N GLY A 64 3.97 12.58 10.62
CA GLY A 64 5.31 12.18 11.03
C GLY A 64 6.40 12.87 10.21
N TYR A 65 7.55 13.16 10.82
CA TYR A 65 8.67 13.83 10.14
C TYR A 65 9.99 13.06 10.22
N ASN A 66 10.02 11.98 11.02
CA ASN A 66 11.24 11.24 11.35
C ASN A 66 11.13 9.75 11.02
N GLY A 67 10.04 9.34 10.39
CA GLY A 67 9.82 7.96 9.99
C GLY A 67 10.67 7.53 8.82
N SER A 68 10.43 6.31 8.35
CA SER A 68 11.18 5.72 7.24
C SER A 68 10.54 5.97 5.88
N VAL A 69 9.20 6.09 5.83
CA VAL A 69 8.44 6.21 4.58
C VAL A 69 8.38 7.68 4.18
N HIS A 70 9.02 8.03 3.06
CA HIS A 70 8.87 9.36 2.48
C HIS A 70 7.45 9.55 1.95
N VAL A 71 6.85 10.67 2.34
CA VAL A 71 5.50 11.07 1.93
C VAL A 71 5.55 12.52 1.46
N SER A 72 5.05 12.78 0.27
CA SER A 72 5.04 14.12 -0.33
C SER A 72 3.90 14.25 -1.34
N TYR A 73 3.63 15.47 -1.81
CA TYR A 73 2.59 15.71 -2.79
C TYR A 73 3.12 15.51 -4.21
N PRO A 74 2.38 14.78 -5.07
CA PRO A 74 2.72 14.69 -6.47
C PRO A 74 2.46 16.03 -7.18
N GLN A 75 3.17 16.25 -8.28
CA GLN A 75 2.80 17.30 -9.22
C GLN A 75 1.49 16.90 -9.90
N THR A 76 0.42 17.66 -9.67
CA THR A 76 -0.92 17.35 -10.19
C THR A 76 -1.69 18.62 -10.52
N ALA A 77 -2.67 18.50 -11.42
CA ALA A 77 -3.72 19.48 -11.59
C ALA A 77 -4.99 19.04 -10.85
N SER A 78 -5.90 19.99 -10.63
CA SER A 78 -7.04 19.81 -9.74
C SER A 78 -8.37 20.01 -10.46
N VAL A 79 -9.35 19.18 -10.10
CA VAL A 79 -10.77 19.36 -10.42
C VAL A 79 -11.59 19.77 -9.18
N LEU A 80 -10.91 20.21 -8.11
CA LEU A 80 -11.52 20.52 -6.81
C LEU A 80 -12.56 21.66 -6.89
N GLU A 81 -12.36 22.63 -7.77
CA GLU A 81 -13.33 23.70 -7.98
C GLU A 81 -14.67 23.16 -8.51
N GLY A 82 -14.63 22.18 -9.42
CA GLY A 82 -15.84 21.51 -9.91
C GLY A 82 -16.59 20.80 -8.78
N PHE A 83 -15.87 20.12 -7.87
CA PHE A 83 -16.48 19.53 -6.68
C PHE A 83 -17.07 20.58 -5.74
N ALA A 84 -16.39 21.73 -5.56
CA ALA A 84 -16.89 22.83 -4.75
C ALA A 84 -18.19 23.44 -5.32
N GLN A 85 -18.29 23.58 -6.65
CA GLN A 85 -19.51 24.03 -7.33
C GLN A 85 -20.70 23.09 -7.14
N LEU A 86 -20.43 21.79 -6.92
CA LEU A 86 -21.42 20.77 -6.56
C LEU A 86 -21.76 20.77 -5.06
N GLY A 87 -21.18 21.67 -4.28
CA GLY A 87 -21.41 21.79 -2.83
C GLY A 87 -20.59 20.81 -1.98
N LEU A 88 -19.61 20.12 -2.55
CA LEU A 88 -18.71 19.25 -1.77
C LEU A 88 -17.64 20.09 -1.05
N PRO A 89 -17.37 19.81 0.24
CA PRO A 89 -16.33 20.52 0.96
C PRO A 89 -14.95 20.16 0.41
N VAL A 90 -14.13 21.17 0.15
CA VAL A 90 -12.71 20.99 -0.21
C VAL A 90 -11.88 20.96 1.07
N ILE A 91 -11.13 19.88 1.25
CA ILE A 91 -10.33 19.62 2.45
C ILE A 91 -8.85 19.76 2.11
N GLY A 92 -8.11 20.46 2.97
CA GLY A 92 -6.67 20.66 2.78
C GLY A 92 -5.75 19.60 3.37
N ASP A 93 -6.28 18.68 4.19
CA ASP A 93 -5.54 17.54 4.72
C ASP A 93 -6.47 16.36 5.05
N VAL A 94 -6.23 15.20 4.43
CA VAL A 94 -6.95 13.94 4.67
C VAL A 94 -6.52 13.25 5.96
N ASN A 95 -5.27 13.43 6.37
CA ASN A 95 -4.64 12.64 7.42
C ASN A 95 -4.98 13.14 8.82
N ASN A 96 -5.71 14.25 8.94
CA ASN A 96 -6.17 14.80 10.21
C ASN A 96 -7.37 14.05 10.82
N GLY A 97 -7.88 13.01 10.17
CA GLY A 97 -9.05 12.27 10.63
C GLY A 97 -10.37 12.70 9.99
N THR A 98 -10.34 13.58 8.98
CA THR A 98 -11.54 13.97 8.20
C THR A 98 -11.74 13.01 7.04
N ALA A 99 -12.88 12.33 7.01
CA ALA A 99 -13.14 11.24 6.05
C ALA A 99 -13.98 11.62 4.82
N ALA A 100 -14.52 12.85 4.74
CA ALA A 100 -15.50 13.21 3.72
C ALA A 100 -15.25 14.60 3.10
N GLY A 101 -14.92 14.64 1.81
CA GLY A 101 -14.74 15.85 1.01
C GLY A 101 -13.85 15.59 -0.21
N ALA A 102 -13.56 16.64 -0.97
CA ALA A 102 -12.66 16.61 -2.12
C ALA A 102 -11.28 17.16 -1.72
N MET A 103 -10.19 16.55 -2.17
CA MET A 103 -8.84 16.87 -1.73
C MET A 103 -7.76 16.38 -2.70
N ILE A 104 -6.57 16.97 -2.64
CA ILE A 104 -5.35 16.37 -3.20
C ILE A 104 -4.72 15.45 -2.16
N LEU A 105 -4.34 14.24 -2.59
CA LEU A 105 -3.76 13.24 -1.71
C LEU A 105 -2.23 13.27 -1.79
N PRO A 106 -1.51 13.26 -0.66
CA PRO A 106 -0.09 12.96 -0.67
C PRO A 106 0.12 11.49 -1.06
N SER A 107 1.32 11.18 -1.55
CA SER A 107 1.71 9.84 -1.97
C SER A 107 3.01 9.39 -1.28
N SER A 108 3.18 8.07 -1.14
CA SER A 108 4.43 7.47 -0.67
C SER A 108 5.51 7.58 -1.75
N MET A 109 6.19 8.73 -1.78
CA MET A 109 7.12 9.09 -2.85
C MET A 109 8.23 10.00 -2.33
N GLN A 110 9.36 9.97 -3.04
CA GLN A 110 10.47 10.89 -2.80
C GLN A 110 10.08 12.32 -3.20
N PRO A 111 10.31 13.32 -2.34
CA PRO A 111 9.94 14.70 -2.64
C PRO A 111 10.73 15.26 -3.82
N ASP A 112 12.03 14.95 -3.92
CA ASP A 112 12.94 15.65 -4.83
C ASP A 112 12.91 15.11 -6.27
N ASN A 113 12.70 13.81 -6.43
CA ASN A 113 12.77 13.15 -7.73
C ASN A 113 11.45 12.47 -8.14
N GLN A 114 10.40 12.56 -7.30
CA GLN A 114 9.08 12.02 -7.56
C GLN A 114 9.02 10.50 -7.80
N THR A 115 10.07 9.74 -7.42
CA THR A 115 10.03 8.27 -7.50
C THR A 115 9.15 7.67 -6.42
N ARG A 116 8.47 6.57 -6.72
CA ARG A 116 7.79 5.71 -5.75
C ARG A 116 8.72 5.38 -4.57
N PHE A 117 8.18 5.47 -3.36
CA PHE A 117 8.87 5.11 -2.13
C PHE A 117 8.13 3.98 -1.40
N ASP A 118 8.46 2.74 -1.76
CA ASP A 118 7.80 1.54 -1.25
C ASP A 118 8.43 1.01 0.07
N ALA A 119 7.86 -0.06 0.63
CA ALA A 119 8.35 -0.66 1.87
C ALA A 119 9.78 -1.23 1.77
N ARG A 120 10.24 -1.61 0.57
CA ARG A 120 11.61 -2.06 0.34
C ARG A 120 12.57 -0.87 0.46
N GLU A 121 12.25 0.25 -0.18
CA GLU A 121 13.01 1.49 -0.04
C GLU A 121 13.03 1.98 1.42
N ALA A 122 11.87 1.99 2.08
CA ALA A 122 11.73 2.48 3.45
C ALA A 122 12.47 1.63 4.50
N HIS A 123 12.33 0.32 4.45
CA HIS A 123 12.74 -0.56 5.55
C HIS A 123 13.86 -1.53 5.19
N PHE A 124 13.88 -2.04 3.96
CA PHE A 124 14.85 -3.05 3.57
C PHE A 124 16.22 -2.44 3.23
N ASN A 125 16.26 -1.40 2.39
CA ASN A 125 17.53 -0.90 1.85
C ASN A 125 18.51 -0.48 2.95
N SER A 126 18.03 0.18 4.01
CA SER A 126 18.83 0.59 5.18
C SER A 126 19.25 -0.59 6.08
N ALA A 127 18.49 -1.68 6.09
CA ALA A 127 18.76 -2.86 6.91
C ALA A 127 19.55 -3.96 6.16
N SER A 128 19.64 -3.88 4.83
CA SER A 128 20.18 -4.91 3.94
C SER A 128 21.61 -5.36 4.25
N ARG A 129 22.43 -4.48 4.84
CA ARG A 129 23.82 -4.75 5.20
C ARG A 129 24.00 -5.37 6.59
N ARG A 130 22.91 -5.53 7.36
CA ARG A 130 22.98 -6.10 8.71
C ARG A 130 23.22 -7.60 8.61
N TYR A 131 24.28 -8.09 9.24
CA TYR A 131 24.68 -9.50 9.20
C TYR A 131 23.62 -10.47 9.76
N ASN A 132 22.68 -9.97 10.57
CA ASN A 132 21.61 -10.74 11.20
C ASN A 132 20.27 -10.70 10.41
N LEU A 133 20.26 -10.14 9.20
CA LEU A 133 19.12 -10.17 8.29
C LEU A 133 19.42 -11.08 7.10
N HIS A 134 18.59 -12.10 6.91
CA HIS A 134 18.69 -13.02 5.78
C HIS A 134 17.43 -12.93 4.93
N ILE A 135 17.59 -12.88 3.61
CA ILE A 135 16.48 -12.78 2.66
C ILE A 135 16.57 -13.87 1.62
N ALA A 136 15.44 -14.53 1.39
CA ALA A 136 15.29 -15.54 0.36
C ALA A 136 14.15 -15.13 -0.58
N THR A 137 14.51 -14.47 -1.69
CA THR A 137 13.56 -14.15 -2.76
C THR A 137 13.29 -15.38 -3.63
N ASN A 138 12.20 -15.35 -4.41
CA ASN A 138 11.79 -16.46 -5.26
C ASN A 138 11.61 -17.78 -4.47
N GLN A 139 11.13 -17.66 -3.23
CA GLN A 139 10.77 -18.77 -2.36
C GLN A 139 9.36 -18.53 -1.85
N ALA A 140 8.43 -19.41 -2.20
CA ALA A 140 7.08 -19.39 -1.66
C ALA A 140 7.03 -20.30 -0.42
N VAL A 141 6.53 -19.78 0.69
CA VAL A 141 6.24 -20.60 1.87
C VAL A 141 5.04 -21.49 1.51
N THR A 142 5.22 -22.81 1.64
CA THR A 142 4.22 -23.81 1.28
C THR A 142 3.47 -24.36 2.49
N GLN A 143 4.10 -24.35 3.67
CA GLN A 143 3.48 -24.87 4.89
C GLN A 143 4.12 -24.28 6.15
N LEU A 144 3.32 -24.10 7.20
CA LEU A 144 3.80 -23.90 8.57
C LEU A 144 4.07 -25.26 9.22
N VAL A 145 5.20 -25.38 9.90
CA VAL A 145 5.57 -26.60 10.64
C VAL A 145 5.15 -26.43 12.09
N LEU A 146 4.16 -27.22 12.53
CA LEU A 146 3.65 -27.17 13.90
C LEU A 146 4.31 -28.27 14.75
N ASP A 147 4.57 -27.96 16.02
CA ASP A 147 5.01 -28.94 17.01
C ASP A 147 3.92 -30.00 17.24
N SER A 148 4.29 -31.27 17.06
CA SER A 148 3.42 -32.42 17.30
C SER A 148 3.26 -32.77 18.78
N ASN A 149 4.17 -32.30 19.64
CA ASN A 149 4.21 -32.65 21.06
C ASN A 149 3.46 -31.66 21.96
N SER A 150 2.98 -30.54 21.40
CA SER A 150 2.15 -29.57 22.10
C SER A 150 0.75 -30.16 22.33
N ALA A 151 0.59 -30.89 23.43
CA ALA A 151 -0.54 -31.75 23.77
C ALA A 151 -1.83 -31.03 24.25
N HIS A 152 -2.01 -29.75 23.95
CA HIS A 152 -3.23 -29.03 24.34
C HIS A 152 -3.92 -28.40 23.13
N ASN A 153 -5.21 -28.76 22.98
CA ASN A 153 -6.15 -28.47 21.89
C ASN A 153 -6.39 -26.98 21.54
N SER A 154 -5.49 -26.07 21.91
CA SER A 154 -5.60 -24.65 21.60
C SER A 154 -4.26 -23.90 21.41
N SER A 155 -3.11 -24.51 21.72
CA SER A 155 -1.81 -23.85 21.56
C SER A 155 -0.77 -24.81 21.02
N ARG A 156 -0.69 -24.90 19.68
CA ARG A 156 0.41 -25.57 18.98
C ARG A 156 1.43 -24.54 18.56
N ARG A 157 2.68 -24.71 18.98
CA ARG A 157 3.78 -23.84 18.57
C ARG A 157 4.13 -24.06 17.10
N VAL A 158 4.32 -22.99 16.34
CA VAL A 158 4.93 -23.05 15.01
C VAL A 158 6.45 -23.09 15.18
N MET A 159 7.07 -24.16 14.70
CA MET A 159 8.50 -24.45 14.84
C MET A 159 9.33 -23.95 13.67
N GLY A 160 8.69 -23.56 12.57
CA GLY A 160 9.36 -23.17 11.34
C GLY A 160 8.42 -23.14 10.15
N VAL A 161 9.00 -23.06 8.96
CA VAL A 161 8.27 -23.06 7.70
C VAL A 161 8.93 -23.97 6.68
N GLU A 162 8.12 -24.52 5.79
CA GLU A 162 8.55 -25.15 4.55
C GLU A 162 8.36 -24.18 3.38
N PHE A 163 9.29 -24.21 2.44
CA PHE A 163 9.26 -23.32 1.27
C PHE A 163 9.88 -23.97 0.04
N ALA A 164 9.43 -23.52 -1.13
CA ALA A 164 9.88 -24.00 -2.42
C ALA A 164 9.89 -22.87 -3.47
N PRO A 165 10.79 -22.90 -4.46
CA PRO A 165 10.86 -21.84 -5.47
C PRO A 165 9.75 -21.89 -6.51
N ARG A 166 9.19 -23.07 -6.79
CA ARG A 166 8.11 -23.30 -7.74
C ARG A 166 7.26 -24.48 -7.31
N ASN A 167 6.07 -24.60 -7.88
CA ASN A 167 5.22 -25.77 -7.70
C ASN A 167 5.99 -27.06 -8.08
N LYS A 168 5.81 -28.13 -7.29
CA LYS A 168 6.47 -29.45 -7.41
C LYS A 168 8.00 -29.45 -7.22
N SER A 169 8.61 -28.34 -6.82
CA SER A 169 10.03 -28.35 -6.41
C SER A 169 10.19 -29.02 -5.05
N LYS A 170 11.36 -29.62 -4.79
CA LYS A 170 11.68 -30.17 -3.47
C LYS A 170 11.57 -29.07 -2.40
N ALA A 171 10.71 -29.27 -1.41
CA ALA A 171 10.55 -28.36 -0.29
C ALA A 171 11.83 -28.34 0.58
N ARG A 172 12.12 -27.17 1.14
CA ARG A 172 13.15 -26.96 2.15
C ARG A 172 12.49 -26.42 3.40
N SER A 173 13.07 -26.74 4.55
CA SER A 173 12.55 -26.30 5.85
C SER A 173 13.54 -25.38 6.54
N ILE A 174 13.03 -24.40 7.28
CA ILE A 174 13.81 -23.58 8.20
C ILE A 174 13.10 -23.51 9.54
N SER A 175 13.84 -23.73 10.63
CA SER A 175 13.30 -23.68 11.99
C SER A 175 13.39 -22.26 12.57
N CYS A 176 12.52 -21.98 13.54
CA CYS A 176 12.50 -20.73 14.27
C CYS A 176 12.58 -20.97 15.78
N THR A 177 13.44 -20.20 16.45
CA THR A 177 13.65 -20.29 17.91
C THR A 177 12.67 -19.43 18.70
N ARG A 178 12.10 -18.38 18.10
CA ARG A 178 11.20 -17.43 18.78
C ARG A 178 9.80 -17.46 18.18
N GLU A 179 9.61 -16.78 17.06
CA GLU A 179 8.30 -16.48 16.49
C GLU A 179 8.33 -16.60 14.96
N VAL A 180 7.23 -17.11 14.39
CA VAL A 180 6.97 -17.05 12.95
C VAL A 180 5.90 -16.00 12.72
N ILE A 181 6.25 -14.95 11.97
CA ILE A 181 5.34 -13.85 11.62
C ILE A 181 4.85 -14.09 10.19
N VAL A 182 3.54 -14.23 10.01
CA VAL A 182 2.92 -14.47 8.69
C VAL A 182 2.40 -13.16 8.13
N SER A 183 3.08 -12.65 7.10
CA SER A 183 2.75 -11.38 6.42
C SER A 183 2.49 -11.60 4.92
N ALA A 184 1.73 -12.63 4.57
CA ALA A 184 1.46 -13.02 3.17
C ALA A 184 0.28 -12.25 2.52
N GLY A 185 -0.26 -11.24 3.20
CA GLY A 185 -1.41 -10.46 2.73
C GLY A 185 -2.77 -11.15 2.97
N ALA A 186 -3.86 -10.41 2.73
CA ALA A 186 -5.22 -10.85 3.05
C ALA A 186 -5.67 -12.11 2.28
N ILE A 187 -5.08 -12.39 1.12
CA ILE A 187 -5.42 -13.54 0.26
C ILE A 187 -4.56 -14.77 0.60
N PHE A 188 -3.24 -14.62 0.70
CA PHE A 188 -2.35 -15.77 0.86
C PHE A 188 -2.12 -16.18 2.30
N THR A 189 -2.28 -15.28 3.29
CA THR A 189 -2.23 -15.67 4.71
C THR A 189 -3.28 -16.72 5.07
N PRO A 190 -4.59 -16.56 4.78
CA PRO A 190 -5.57 -17.59 5.09
C PRO A 190 -5.34 -18.88 4.29
N THR A 191 -4.91 -18.78 3.02
CA THR A 191 -4.53 -19.93 2.20
C THR A 191 -3.39 -20.73 2.86
N LEU A 192 -2.34 -20.04 3.31
CA LEU A 192 -1.19 -20.66 3.98
C LEU A 192 -1.59 -21.31 5.30
N LEU A 193 -2.46 -20.68 6.10
CA LEU A 193 -2.99 -21.26 7.32
C LEU A 193 -3.77 -22.55 7.01
N GLN A 194 -4.68 -22.51 6.03
CA GLN A 194 -5.50 -23.66 5.65
C GLN A 194 -4.66 -24.84 5.15
N VAL A 195 -3.72 -24.64 4.22
CA VAL A 195 -2.83 -25.72 3.75
C VAL A 195 -1.91 -26.25 4.85
N SER A 196 -1.71 -25.48 5.92
CA SER A 196 -0.98 -25.91 7.11
C SER A 196 -1.83 -26.68 8.12
N GLY A 197 -3.14 -26.84 7.86
CA GLY A 197 -4.11 -27.52 8.72
C GLY A 197 -4.77 -26.60 9.76
N ILE A 198 -4.75 -25.28 9.56
CA ILE A 198 -5.36 -24.28 10.45
C ILE A 198 -6.49 -23.57 9.68
N GLY A 199 -7.75 -23.89 9.99
CA GLY A 199 -8.89 -23.32 9.27
C GLY A 199 -10.18 -24.10 9.48
N PRO A 200 -11.23 -23.82 8.69
CA PRO A 200 -12.53 -24.48 8.85
C PRO A 200 -12.43 -25.99 8.61
N SER A 201 -12.77 -26.80 9.62
CA SER A 201 -12.63 -28.26 9.59
C SER A 201 -13.23 -28.91 8.33
N ASP A 202 -14.42 -28.49 7.92
CA ASP A 202 -15.13 -29.08 6.77
C ASP A 202 -14.42 -28.79 5.44
N VAL A 203 -13.90 -27.58 5.27
CA VAL A 203 -13.09 -27.19 4.09
C VAL A 203 -11.81 -28.01 4.05
N LEU A 204 -11.10 -28.10 5.17
CA LEU A 204 -9.84 -28.84 5.25
C LEU A 204 -10.03 -30.33 4.95
N LYS A 205 -11.04 -30.97 5.54
CA LYS A 205 -11.38 -32.38 5.28
C LYS A 205 -11.77 -32.62 3.82
N SER A 206 -12.50 -31.69 3.19
CA SER A 206 -12.88 -31.82 1.78
C SER A 206 -11.70 -31.80 0.80
N LEU A 207 -10.54 -31.32 1.27
CA LEU A 207 -9.29 -31.24 0.52
C LEU A 207 -8.24 -32.25 1.00
N ASP A 208 -8.65 -33.25 1.79
CA ASP A 208 -7.77 -34.26 2.41
C ASP A 208 -6.62 -33.65 3.26
N ILE A 209 -6.85 -32.46 3.85
CA ILE A 209 -5.90 -31.80 4.74
C ILE A 209 -6.20 -32.21 6.19
N LEU A 210 -5.18 -32.71 6.89
CA LEU A 210 -5.28 -32.99 8.33
C LEU A 210 -5.61 -31.72 9.11
N VAL A 211 -6.77 -31.71 9.78
CA VAL A 211 -7.19 -30.63 10.67
C VAL A 211 -6.31 -30.63 11.91
N LYS A 212 -5.45 -29.62 12.03
CA LYS A 212 -4.59 -29.41 13.20
C LYS A 212 -5.24 -28.46 14.20
N ILE A 213 -5.88 -27.41 13.71
CA ILE A 213 -6.64 -26.42 14.48
C ILE A 213 -7.89 -26.08 13.67
N ASP A 214 -9.07 -26.36 14.24
CA ASP A 214 -10.34 -25.93 13.65
C ASP A 214 -10.57 -24.45 13.99
N LEU A 215 -10.42 -23.59 12.98
CA LEU A 215 -10.56 -22.15 13.12
C LEU A 215 -11.43 -21.60 11.98
N PRO A 216 -12.76 -21.62 12.13
CA PRO A 216 -13.69 -21.36 11.03
C PRO A 216 -13.63 -19.93 10.48
N GLY A 217 -13.02 -18.98 11.21
CA GLY A 217 -12.81 -17.62 10.71
C GLY A 217 -11.71 -17.48 9.66
N VAL A 218 -10.83 -18.46 9.48
CA VAL A 218 -9.72 -18.38 8.52
C VAL A 218 -10.25 -18.41 7.09
N GLY A 219 -10.04 -17.30 6.37
CA GLY A 219 -10.50 -17.11 4.99
C GLY A 219 -11.90 -16.51 4.88
N CYS A 220 -12.56 -16.22 6.01
CA CYS A 220 -13.85 -15.53 6.05
C CYS A 220 -13.68 -14.02 6.23
N ASN A 221 -14.78 -13.28 6.09
CA ASN A 221 -14.84 -11.82 6.31
C ASN A 221 -13.85 -11.03 5.43
N LEU A 222 -13.63 -11.48 4.18
CA LEU A 222 -12.92 -10.71 3.18
C LEU A 222 -13.69 -9.40 2.94
N GLN A 223 -13.00 -8.29 3.12
CA GLN A 223 -13.51 -6.95 2.86
C GLN A 223 -12.59 -6.30 1.84
N ASP A 224 -13.19 -5.57 0.90
CA ASP A 224 -12.49 -4.81 -0.12
C ASP A 224 -13.32 -3.56 -0.45
N HIS A 225 -12.69 -2.59 -1.09
CA HIS A 225 -13.38 -1.40 -1.60
C HIS A 225 -13.75 -1.64 -3.07
N PRO A 226 -15.04 -1.90 -3.40
CA PRO A 226 -15.44 -2.09 -4.77
C PRO A 226 -15.17 -0.81 -5.56
N MET A 227 -14.49 -0.96 -6.69
CA MET A 227 -14.12 0.17 -7.55
C MET A 227 -15.09 0.28 -8.72
N VAL A 228 -15.61 1.49 -8.94
CA VAL A 228 -16.43 1.83 -10.11
C VAL A 228 -15.71 2.92 -10.88
N TYR A 229 -15.53 2.72 -12.18
CA TYR A 229 -14.89 3.68 -13.08
C TYR A 229 -15.94 4.47 -13.85
N ALA A 230 -15.90 5.79 -13.73
CA ALA A 230 -16.62 6.71 -14.60
C ALA A 230 -15.60 7.45 -15.48
N ASN A 231 -15.56 7.10 -16.78
CA ASN A 231 -14.62 7.69 -17.72
C ASN A 231 -15.32 8.80 -18.51
N TYR A 232 -14.72 9.99 -18.53
CA TYR A 232 -15.24 11.16 -19.24
C TYR A 232 -14.22 11.62 -20.29
N TYR A 233 -14.72 12.02 -21.46
CA TYR A 233 -13.89 12.63 -22.50
C TYR A 233 -13.80 14.13 -22.26
N TYR A 234 -12.62 14.61 -21.89
CA TYR A 234 -12.33 16.03 -21.79
C TYR A 234 -11.78 16.55 -23.13
N ARG A 235 -12.22 17.75 -23.53
CA ARG A 235 -11.76 18.46 -24.74
C ARG A 235 -10.69 19.50 -24.45
N ASN A 236 -10.34 19.71 -23.18
CA ASN A 236 -9.30 20.66 -22.80
C ASN A 236 -7.92 20.03 -23.09
N GLU A 237 -7.20 20.60 -24.04
CA GLU A 237 -5.88 20.15 -24.48
C GLU A 237 -4.77 20.49 -23.46
N SER A 238 -5.02 21.39 -22.51
CA SER A 238 -4.10 21.69 -21.39
C SER A 238 -3.91 20.53 -20.42
N TYR A 239 -4.75 19.49 -20.47
CA TYR A 239 -4.60 18.31 -19.62
C TYR A 239 -4.05 17.14 -20.42
N PHE A 240 -2.89 16.67 -19.99
CA PHE A 240 -2.25 15.51 -20.58
C PHE A 240 -2.90 14.21 -20.08
N ARG A 241 -3.33 13.36 -21.01
CA ARG A 241 -4.07 12.12 -20.71
C ARG A 241 -3.12 10.94 -20.65
N SER A 242 -3.37 10.00 -19.74
CA SER A 242 -2.49 8.83 -19.56
C SER A 242 -2.34 7.96 -20.83
N ASN A 243 -3.35 7.95 -21.71
CA ASN A 243 -3.30 7.22 -22.98
C ASN A 243 -2.49 7.93 -24.07
N GLU A 244 -2.06 9.17 -23.86
CA GLU A 244 -1.17 9.92 -24.75
C GLU A 244 0.31 9.61 -24.49
N ILE A 245 0.65 8.95 -23.37
CA ILE A 245 1.98 8.37 -23.13
C ILE A 245 2.11 7.08 -23.93
N ALA A 246 2.22 7.21 -25.24
CA ALA A 246 2.43 6.11 -26.17
C ALA A 246 3.45 6.51 -27.24
N ASP A 247 4.07 5.51 -27.86
CA ASP A 247 5.02 5.68 -28.97
C ASP A 247 6.10 6.74 -28.64
N GLY A 248 6.36 7.70 -29.54
CA GLY A 248 7.40 8.72 -29.34
C GLY A 248 7.19 9.62 -28.13
N VAL A 249 5.94 9.78 -27.66
CA VAL A 249 5.63 10.58 -26.46
C VAL A 249 6.11 9.87 -25.18
N TYR A 250 6.19 8.54 -25.19
CA TYR A 250 6.74 7.78 -24.07
C TYR A 250 8.20 8.15 -23.80
N ASP A 251 9.02 8.19 -24.86
CA ASP A 251 10.44 8.53 -24.76
C ASP A 251 10.63 10.02 -24.42
N GLU A 252 9.83 10.92 -24.98
CA GLU A 252 9.88 12.35 -24.62
C GLU A 252 9.55 12.58 -23.14
N ALA A 253 8.50 11.94 -22.61
CA ALA A 253 8.14 12.00 -21.20
C ALA A 253 9.23 11.39 -20.30
N ALA A 254 9.89 10.32 -20.77
CA ALA A 254 11.04 9.73 -20.08
C ALA A 254 12.21 10.71 -19.98
N GLU A 255 12.55 11.36 -21.10
CA GLU A 255 13.65 12.32 -21.17
C GLU A 255 13.40 13.54 -20.30
N GLU A 256 12.19 14.11 -20.34
CA GLU A 256 11.80 15.22 -19.46
C GLU A 256 11.97 14.85 -17.99
N TYR A 257 11.49 13.67 -17.60
CA TYR A 257 11.65 13.18 -16.24
C TYR A 257 13.12 12.94 -15.86
N ILE A 258 13.93 12.33 -16.73
CA ILE A 258 15.36 12.07 -16.45
C ILE A 258 16.11 13.39 -16.28
N ARG A 259 15.80 14.40 -17.10
CA ARG A 259 16.47 15.70 -17.10
C ARG A 259 16.08 16.57 -15.91
N ASN A 260 14.77 16.66 -15.64
CA ASN A 260 14.22 17.69 -14.77
C ASN A 260 13.44 17.15 -13.56
N ARG A 261 13.12 15.84 -13.51
CA ARG A 261 12.20 15.25 -12.52
C ARG A 261 10.81 15.88 -12.54
N THR A 262 10.36 16.28 -13.73
CA THR A 262 9.04 16.84 -14.01
C THR A 262 8.35 16.03 -15.10
N GLY A 263 7.13 16.44 -15.45
CA GLY A 263 6.40 15.87 -16.59
C GLY A 263 5.56 14.64 -16.23
N PRO A 264 4.97 13.99 -17.24
CA PRO A 264 3.89 13.02 -17.06
C PRO A 264 4.23 11.79 -16.21
N TRP A 265 5.50 11.41 -16.13
CA TRP A 265 5.95 10.26 -15.33
C TRP A 265 5.99 10.52 -13.82
N THR A 266 5.86 11.78 -13.39
CA THR A 266 5.78 12.15 -11.97
C THR A 266 4.37 12.00 -11.41
N ALA A 267 3.36 11.97 -12.28
CA ALA A 267 1.98 11.85 -11.84
C ALA A 267 1.72 10.43 -11.30
N PRO A 268 1.00 10.30 -10.16
CA PRO A 268 0.54 9.00 -9.69
C PRO A 268 -0.34 8.39 -10.77
N SER A 269 -0.16 7.10 -11.04
CA SER A 269 -0.73 6.39 -12.19
C SER A 269 -2.25 6.17 -12.13
N HIS A 270 -3.03 7.13 -11.61
CA HIS A 270 -4.46 7.13 -11.82
C HIS A 270 -4.73 7.57 -13.24
N LYS A 271 -5.49 6.76 -13.98
CA LYS A 271 -6.12 7.17 -15.24
C LYS A 271 -7.16 8.30 -15.08
N HIS A 272 -7.17 8.96 -13.91
CA HIS A 272 -8.16 9.91 -13.45
C HIS A 272 -7.55 11.24 -13.01
N ASP A 273 -6.22 11.31 -12.87
CA ASP A 273 -5.56 12.54 -12.46
C ASP A 273 -5.16 13.34 -13.70
N CYS A 274 -5.57 14.59 -13.71
CA CYS A 274 -5.09 15.58 -14.65
C CYS A 274 -3.60 15.77 -14.38
N ILE A 275 -2.76 15.29 -15.29
CA ILE A 275 -1.33 15.54 -15.26
C ILE A 275 -1.14 17.06 -15.49
N PRO A 276 -0.29 17.75 -14.71
CA PRO A 276 -0.02 19.17 -14.92
C PRO A 276 0.41 19.44 -16.36
N GLU A 277 0.25 20.68 -16.82
CA GLU A 277 0.82 21.13 -18.09
C GLU A 277 2.30 20.70 -18.16
N SER A 278 2.60 19.85 -19.14
CA SER A 278 3.96 19.43 -19.43
C SER A 278 4.51 20.26 -20.59
N SER A 279 5.83 20.35 -20.71
CA SER A 279 6.45 20.98 -21.88
C SER A 279 6.04 20.33 -23.21
N ILE A 280 5.48 19.12 -23.14
CA ILE A 280 4.97 18.32 -24.25
C ILE A 280 3.57 18.81 -24.70
N CYS A 281 2.78 19.46 -23.83
CA CYS A 281 1.43 19.97 -24.14
C CYS A 281 1.41 21.26 -24.98
N ASN A 282 2.51 22.02 -25.01
CA ASN A 282 2.58 23.34 -25.66
C ASN A 282 2.97 23.27 -27.15
N ARG A 283 2.54 22.24 -27.89
CA ARG A 283 2.80 22.08 -29.34
C ARG A 283 1.52 22.05 -30.15
#